data_AF-A0A1J4WR86-F1
#
_entry.id   AF-A0A1J4WR86-F1
#
_cell.length_a   1.000
_cell.length_b   1.000
_cell.length_c   1.000
_cell.angle_alpha   90.00
_cell.angle_beta   90.00
_cell.angle_gamma   90.00
#
_symmetry.space_group_name_H-M   'P 1'
#
loop_
_entity.id
_entity.type
_entity.pdbx_description
1 polymer ?
#
loop_
_entity_poly.entity_id
_entity_poly.type
_entity_poly.pdbx_seq_one_letter_code
_entity_poly.pdbx_strand_id
1 'polypeptide(L)'
;MQGIDPLFVNGDPESIDPYNPNNYKLKPNSPAIDAGITIPFVADDFFGTSRPQGTGYDIGAYEYPSGGGGDITPPSAPTGVTVS
;
A
#
# COMPACT_ATOMS: atom_id res chain seq x y z
N MET A 1 9.25 26.94 4.72
CA MET A 1 8.71 25.83 3.93
C MET A 1 7.94 24.96 4.89
N GLN A 2 6.60 24.96 4.82
CA GLN A 2 5.85 23.96 5.59
C GLN A 2 6.21 22.60 5.00
N GLY A 3 6.48 21.60 5.84
CA GLY A 3 6.74 20.24 5.38
C GLY A 3 5.53 19.74 4.59
N ILE A 4 5.76 19.02 3.49
CA ILE A 4 4.68 18.32 2.80
C ILE A 4 4.03 17.35 3.78
N ASP A 5 2.70 17.42 3.94
CA ASP A 5 1.97 16.51 4.81
C ASP A 5 2.00 15.11 4.18
N PRO A 6 2.57 14.09 4.85
CA PRO A 6 2.59 12.72 4.36
C PRO A 6 1.21 12.04 4.35
N LEU A 7 0.14 12.68 4.87
CA LEU A 7 -1.23 12.17 4.83
C LEU A 7 -1.40 10.80 5.49
N PHE A 8 -0.95 10.67 6.73
CA PHE A 8 -1.20 9.47 7.54
C PHE A 8 -2.68 9.37 7.98
N VAL A 9 -3.18 8.14 8.10
CA VAL A 9 -4.40 7.82 8.85
C VAL A 9 -4.09 8.00 10.34
N ASN A 10 -4.85 8.85 11.02
CA ASN A 10 -4.72 9.07 12.47
C ASN A 10 -3.28 9.39 12.92
N GLY A 11 -2.55 10.21 12.17
CA GLY A 11 -1.12 10.47 12.41
C GLY A 11 -0.80 11.44 13.55
N ASP A 12 -1.81 11.99 14.23
CA ASP A 12 -1.63 12.87 15.38
C ASP A 12 -1.43 12.05 16.66
N PRO A 13 -0.22 12.05 17.25
CA PRO A 13 0.09 11.23 18.42
C PRO A 13 -0.64 11.66 19.68
N GLU A 14 -1.20 12.88 19.75
CA GLU A 14 -1.91 13.38 20.94
C GLU A 14 -3.35 12.87 21.04
N SER A 15 -3.92 12.30 19.97
CA SER A 15 -5.33 11.94 19.89
C SER A 15 -5.64 10.44 19.73
N ILE A 16 -4.64 9.56 19.83
CA ILE A 16 -4.81 8.15 19.41
C ILE A 16 -4.15 7.12 20.35
N ASP A 17 -4.70 5.89 20.34
CA ASP A 17 -4.01 4.70 20.85
C ASP A 17 -2.84 4.33 19.90
N PRO A 18 -1.58 4.42 20.34
CA PRO A 18 -0.44 4.15 19.48
C PRO A 18 -0.35 2.68 19.05
N TYR A 19 -1.07 1.76 19.70
CA TYR A 19 -1.05 0.33 19.38
C TYR A 19 -2.14 -0.11 18.39
N ASN A 20 -3.02 0.81 17.94
CA ASN A 20 -4.03 0.46 16.95
C ASN A 20 -3.38 0.18 15.59
N PRO A 21 -3.54 -1.03 15.03
CA PRO A 21 -2.87 -1.45 13.79
C PRO A 21 -3.39 -0.72 12.53
N ASN A 22 -4.33 0.21 12.65
CA ASN A 22 -4.82 1.04 11.55
C ASN A 22 -4.27 2.47 11.56
N ASN A 23 -3.52 2.84 12.60
CA ASN A 23 -2.89 4.16 12.67
C ASN A 23 -1.60 4.20 11.85
N TYR A 24 -1.20 5.40 11.43
CA TYR A 24 0.03 5.68 10.69
C TYR A 24 0.13 5.01 9.30
N LYS A 25 -0.95 4.42 8.81
CA LYS A 25 -1.07 3.97 7.42
C LYS A 25 -1.14 5.16 6.48
N LEU A 26 -0.71 4.99 5.23
CA LEU A 26 -0.81 6.01 4.20
C LEU A 26 -2.24 6.10 3.66
N LYS A 27 -2.73 7.32 3.46
CA LYS A 27 -3.96 7.55 2.67
C LYS A 27 -3.65 7.42 1.17
N PRO A 28 -4.67 7.11 0.34
CA PRO A 28 -4.54 7.23 -1.11
C PRO A 28 -4.00 8.62 -1.49
N ASN A 29 -3.09 8.66 -2.46
CA ASN A 29 -2.38 9.88 -2.93
C ASN A 29 -1.44 10.53 -1.90
N SER A 30 -1.00 9.81 -0.86
CA SER A 30 0.07 10.29 -0.02
C SER A 30 1.34 10.57 -0.85
N PRO A 31 2.05 11.69 -0.59
CA PRO A 31 3.34 11.97 -1.24
C PRO A 31 4.46 11.03 -0.76
N ALA A 32 4.20 10.20 0.24
CA ALA A 32 5.13 9.19 0.72
C ALA A 32 5.08 7.89 -0.10
N ILE A 33 4.04 7.71 -0.94
CA ILE A 33 3.90 6.52 -1.80
C ILE A 33 4.98 6.53 -2.88
N ASP A 34 5.67 5.41 -3.06
CA ASP A 34 6.73 5.18 -4.06
C ASP A 34 7.92 6.15 -3.97
N ALA A 35 8.03 6.93 -2.89
CA ALA A 35 8.98 8.03 -2.77
C ALA A 35 10.29 7.67 -2.04
N GLY A 36 10.36 6.45 -1.49
CA GLY A 36 11.47 5.95 -0.71
C GLY A 36 12.59 5.33 -1.55
N ILE A 37 13.74 5.16 -0.91
CA ILE A 37 14.87 4.41 -1.48
C ILE A 37 14.78 2.94 -1.09
N THR A 38 15.21 2.06 -2.00
CA THR A 38 15.32 0.63 -1.68
C THR A 38 16.42 0.39 -0.65
N ILE A 39 16.07 -0.27 0.45
CA ILE A 39 17.01 -0.71 1.49
C ILE A 39 16.94 -2.24 1.52
N PRO A 40 17.95 -2.97 0.98
CA PRO A 40 17.86 -4.42 0.77
C PRO A 40 17.55 -5.26 2.02
N PHE A 41 17.88 -4.74 3.20
CA PHE A 41 17.67 -5.43 4.48
C PHE A 41 16.32 -5.13 5.14
N VAL A 42 15.48 -4.29 4.52
CA VAL A 42 14.15 -3.91 5.00
C VAL A 42 13.12 -4.47 4.03
N ALA A 43 13.05 -5.79 3.95
CA ALA A 43 12.24 -6.50 2.97
C ALA A 43 10.73 -6.39 3.21
N ASP A 44 10.31 -6.12 4.45
CA ASP A 44 8.91 -6.02 4.84
C ASP A 44 8.68 -4.75 5.67
N ASP A 45 7.45 -4.24 5.63
CA ASP A 45 6.97 -3.15 6.48
C ASP A 45 6.64 -3.63 7.90
N PHE A 46 6.22 -2.71 8.78
CA PHE A 46 5.89 -3.03 10.17
C PHE A 46 4.74 -4.05 10.31
N PHE A 47 3.86 -4.14 9.30
CA PHE A 47 2.70 -5.01 9.28
C PHE A 47 2.95 -6.33 8.52
N GLY A 48 4.18 -6.57 8.04
CA GLY A 48 4.56 -7.75 7.28
C GLY A 48 4.23 -7.70 5.79
N THR A 49 3.96 -6.51 5.24
CA THR A 49 3.78 -6.29 3.81
C THR A 49 5.14 -6.17 3.13
N SER A 50 5.41 -6.98 2.12
CA SER A 50 6.69 -6.93 1.41
C SER A 50 6.89 -5.63 0.64
N ARG A 51 8.12 -5.13 0.65
CA ARG A 51 8.53 -3.90 -0.03
C ARG A 51 9.36 -4.19 -1.29
N PRO A 52 9.17 -3.42 -2.38
CA PRO A 52 8.15 -2.39 -2.55
C PRO A 52 6.77 -2.98 -2.89
N GLN A 53 5.70 -2.28 -2.51
CA GLN A 53 4.43 -2.37 -3.24
C GLN A 53 4.38 -1.20 -4.21
N GLY A 54 4.32 -1.46 -5.52
CA GLY A 54 4.40 -0.42 -6.54
C GLY A 54 5.80 -0.28 -7.16
N THR A 55 6.21 0.96 -7.41
CA THR A 55 7.45 1.28 -8.14
C THR A 55 8.64 1.58 -7.22
N GLY A 56 8.39 1.87 -5.94
CA GLY A 56 9.41 2.21 -4.95
C GLY A 56 8.96 1.86 -3.53
N TYR A 57 9.86 1.99 -2.56
CA TYR A 57 9.47 1.84 -1.15
C TYR A 57 8.62 3.03 -0.75
N ASP A 58 7.69 2.86 0.17
CA ASP A 58 7.00 3.99 0.77
C ASP A 58 7.81 4.58 1.93
N ILE A 59 7.79 5.91 2.04
CA ILE A 59 8.41 6.61 3.17
C ILE A 59 7.55 6.38 4.43
N GLY A 60 8.07 5.62 5.38
CA GLY A 60 7.44 5.38 6.68
C GLY A 60 7.44 3.91 7.06
N ALA A 61 6.67 3.57 8.09
CA ALA A 61 6.60 2.21 8.65
C ALA A 61 5.63 1.28 7.90
N TYR A 62 4.74 1.84 7.08
CA TYR A 62 3.69 1.14 6.33
C TYR A 62 3.96 1.22 4.83
N GLU A 63 3.69 0.14 4.12
CA GLU A 63 3.71 0.08 2.66
C GLU A 63 2.27 0.04 2.11
N TYR A 64 1.92 1.00 1.27
CA TYR A 64 0.61 1.14 0.65
C TYR A 64 0.42 0.04 -0.41
N PRO A 65 -0.54 -0.87 -0.24
CA PRO A 65 -0.74 -1.94 -1.19
C PRO A 65 -1.12 -1.38 -2.57
N SER A 66 -0.27 -1.64 -3.57
CA SER A 66 -0.72 -1.58 -4.96
C SER A 66 -1.68 -2.76 -5.11
N GLY A 67 -2.98 -2.53 -4.92
CA GLY A 67 -3.98 -3.60 -4.90
C GLY A 67 -3.67 -4.60 -6.00
N GLY A 68 -3.32 -5.84 -5.61
CA GLY A 68 -2.88 -6.86 -6.55
C GLY A 68 -3.94 -6.91 -7.63
N GLY A 69 -3.56 -6.53 -8.86
CA GLY A 69 -4.50 -6.21 -9.92
C GLY A 69 -5.60 -7.25 -9.90
N GLY A 70 -6.79 -6.87 -9.42
CA GLY A 70 -7.90 -7.81 -9.30
C GLY A 70 -8.07 -8.42 -10.66
N ASP A 71 -8.23 -9.75 -10.74
CA ASP A 71 -8.24 -10.51 -11.99
C ASP A 71 -8.81 -9.71 -13.17
N ILE A 72 -7.91 -9.04 -13.89
CA ILE A 72 -8.24 -8.25 -15.09
C ILE A 72 -8.17 -9.15 -16.31
N THR A 73 -7.83 -10.43 -16.13
CA THR A 73 -7.92 -11.39 -17.21
C THR A 73 -9.40 -11.71 -17.38
N PRO A 74 -10.02 -11.37 -18.53
CA PRO A 74 -11.38 -11.81 -18.78
C PRO A 74 -11.41 -13.35 -18.70
N PRO A 75 -12.47 -13.96 -18.17
CA PRO A 75 -12.58 -15.41 -18.19
C PRO A 75 -12.48 -15.91 -19.62
N SER A 76 -11.79 -17.04 -19.82
CA SER A 76 -11.77 -17.72 -21.12
C SER A 76 -13.21 -17.99 -21.60
N ALA A 77 -13.47 -17.75 -22.89
CA ALA A 77 -14.77 -18.06 -23.47
C ALA A 77 -15.12 -19.55 -23.24
N PRO A 78 -16.37 -19.88 -22.85
CA PRO A 78 -16.78 -21.27 -22.70
C PRO A 78 -16.62 -22.02 -24.04
N THR A 79 -15.83 -23.08 -24.04
CA THR A 79 -15.74 -24.01 -25.18
C THR A 79 -16.78 -25.12 -25.01
N GLY A 80 -17.54 -25.46 -26.05
CA GLY A 80 -18.46 -26.59 -26.03
C GLY A 80 -19.94 -26.26 -25.79
N VAL A 81 -20.34 -24.99 -25.90
CA VAL A 81 -21.76 -24.62 -25.96
C VAL A 81 -22.30 -24.92 -27.35
N THR A 82 -22.91 -26.09 -27.52
CA THR A 82 -23.78 -26.37 -28.68
C THR A 82 -25.22 -26.18 -28.26
N VAL A 83 -25.94 -25.29 -28.94
CA VAL A 83 -27.41 -25.26 -28.90
C VAL A 83 -27.93 -26.42 -29.73
N SER A 84 -28.71 -27.30 -29.09
CA SER A 84 -29.44 -28.40 -29.75
C SER A 84 -30.71 -27.91 -30.42
#